data_AF-A0A1H9CC60-F1
#
_entry.id   AF-A0A1H9CC60-F1
#
_cell.length_a   1.000
_cell.length_b   1.000
_cell.length_c   1.000
_cell.angle_alpha   90.00
_cell.angle_beta   90.00
_cell.angle_gamma   90.00
#
_symmetry.space_group_name_H-M   'P 1'
#
loop_
_entity.id
_entity.type
_entity.pdbx_description
1 polymer ?
#
loop_
_entity_poly.entity_id
_entity_poly.type
_entity_poly.pdbx_seq_one_letter_code
_entity_poly.pdbx_strand_id
1 'polypeptide(L)'
;MAALHRRMTAVLSGGALLALIAAPLAAAAPAALRTIAEENASLVMVLDSSGSMAEDDGSGSTRIESARRAVGTVVDALPDGHPTGLRVYGADRARGCTDTRLVRPVEPLDRAAVKRAVAEVEPRGDTPIGLALRRAAEDLPEAPEGSWGRRTILLVSDGEDTCGTPDPCEAAGELGGRGPSAEPPGTLRIDAIGFQVDGKAREQLECIARAGHGSYYDAPDAEALARQLQRASRLSADGYRMEGERITGGRTAGDAPLIAPGQYTDTIGPGEKRWYAAELGGPADSAADDLAVTAVPQPGVPVASMDGLRLTLVRDEKYRPQCGSTWRYFGRSAGAMPITAAVSRIPSADGDRACDGAGRYLLTVERRSHAESDRGRWPVELLLATEKPLAKGTVPAHSEPDYGAGGKAAPLPTGPPRDVEGGTGFNDARGIGPGVWRDELIPAQTRWYRVRVGWGQQLRYDVEFGNEPTVDGPAGKLTRVSTEV
;
A
#
# COMPACT_ATOMS: atom_id res chain seq x y z
N MET A 1 -61.66 -26.17 77.10
CA MET A 1 -61.67 -25.38 78.34
C MET A 1 -61.19 -23.97 78.03
N ALA A 2 -62.05 -23.00 78.34
CA ALA A 2 -61.84 -21.58 78.63
C ALA A 2 -60.71 -20.78 77.94
N ALA A 3 -61.15 -19.68 77.36
CA ALA A 3 -60.40 -18.58 76.77
C ALA A 3 -59.68 -17.68 77.80
N LEU A 4 -58.60 -17.03 77.36
CA LEU A 4 -58.10 -15.72 77.81
C LEU A 4 -57.75 -14.93 76.53
N HIS A 5 -58.46 -13.86 76.11
CA HIS A 5 -58.23 -12.43 76.43
C HIS A 5 -56.72 -12.05 76.37
N ARG A 6 -56.21 -11.04 75.64
CA ARG A 6 -56.72 -9.66 75.41
C ARG A 6 -55.78 -8.88 74.43
N ARG A 7 -56.39 -8.11 73.51
CA ARG A 7 -56.07 -6.78 72.91
C ARG A 7 -54.63 -6.29 72.54
N MET A 8 -54.58 -5.67 71.33
CA MET A 8 -53.83 -4.48 70.86
C MET A 8 -52.29 -4.64 70.75
N THR A 9 -51.56 -4.17 69.73
CA THR A 9 -51.58 -2.86 69.05
C THR A 9 -50.75 -2.94 67.76
N ALA A 10 -51.06 -2.10 66.77
CA ALA A 10 -50.33 -1.93 65.51
C ALA A 10 -49.01 -1.17 65.67
N VAL A 11 -48.00 -1.51 64.86
CA VAL A 11 -46.96 -0.57 64.38
C VAL A 11 -46.63 -0.93 62.92
N LEU A 12 -46.79 0.06 62.04
CA LEU A 12 -46.34 0.08 60.66
C LEU A 12 -44.81 0.25 60.59
N SER A 13 -44.16 -0.51 59.72
CA SER A 13 -42.84 -0.17 59.18
C SER A 13 -42.82 -0.52 57.70
N GLY A 14 -42.79 0.51 56.85
CA GLY A 14 -42.73 0.38 55.40
C GLY A 14 -41.38 -0.18 54.93
N GLY A 15 -41.44 -1.17 54.02
CA GLY A 15 -40.31 -1.60 53.21
C GLY A 15 -40.58 -1.22 51.76
N ALA A 16 -39.77 -0.31 51.22
CA ALA A 16 -39.80 0.09 49.83
C ALA A 16 -39.42 -1.09 48.92
N LEU A 17 -40.34 -1.47 48.03
CA LEU A 17 -40.10 -2.48 46.99
C LEU A 17 -39.57 -1.76 45.74
N LEU A 18 -38.25 -1.78 45.53
CA LEU A 18 -37.65 -1.38 44.26
C LEU A 18 -37.98 -2.44 43.21
N ALA A 19 -38.94 -2.15 42.32
CA ALA A 19 -39.15 -2.92 41.11
C ALA A 19 -38.12 -2.48 40.04
N LEU A 20 -37.11 -3.32 39.79
CA LEU A 20 -36.21 -3.14 38.66
C LEU A 20 -36.97 -3.35 37.34
N ILE A 21 -37.14 -2.27 36.58
CA ILE A 21 -37.58 -2.31 35.19
C ILE A 21 -36.34 -2.70 34.36
N ALA A 22 -36.29 -3.95 33.90
CA ALA A 22 -35.29 -4.39 32.94
C ALA A 22 -35.64 -3.83 31.55
N ALA A 23 -35.06 -2.69 31.20
CA ALA A 23 -35.07 -2.20 29.83
C ALA A 23 -34.11 -3.06 28.98
N PRO A 24 -34.48 -3.48 27.76
CA PRO A 24 -33.54 -4.18 26.89
C PRO A 24 -32.49 -3.16 26.44
N LEU A 25 -31.24 -3.36 26.86
CA LEU A 25 -30.09 -2.72 26.22
C LEU A 25 -30.06 -3.22 24.78
N ALA A 26 -30.61 -2.44 23.85
CA ALA A 26 -30.22 -2.52 22.45
C ALA A 26 -28.71 -2.22 22.43
N ALA A 27 -27.91 -3.26 22.23
CA ALA A 27 -26.48 -3.11 21.98
C ALA A 27 -26.33 -2.27 20.71
N ALA A 28 -26.10 -0.96 20.87
CA ALA A 28 -25.55 -0.14 19.81
C ALA A 28 -24.19 -0.76 19.47
N ALA A 29 -24.11 -1.41 18.31
CA ALA A 29 -22.84 -1.82 17.74
C ALA A 29 -21.94 -0.58 17.74
N PRO A 30 -20.68 -0.67 18.21
CA PRO A 30 -19.79 0.48 18.14
C PRO A 30 -19.57 0.76 16.65
N ALA A 31 -20.08 1.91 16.18
CA ALA A 31 -19.72 2.51 14.90
C ALA A 31 -18.29 3.09 14.94
N ALA A 32 -17.38 2.42 15.64
CA ALA A 32 -15.99 2.78 15.83
C ALA A 32 -15.12 1.62 15.30
N LEU A 33 -15.17 1.44 13.98
CA LEU A 33 -14.26 0.58 13.22
C LEU A 33 -13.97 1.21 11.84
N ARG A 34 -14.10 2.54 11.75
CA ARG A 34 -13.82 3.32 10.53
C ARG A 34 -12.58 4.22 10.61
N THR A 35 -11.80 4.17 11.69
CA THR A 35 -10.82 5.25 11.92
C THR A 35 -9.50 4.66 12.41
N ILE A 36 -8.65 4.20 11.48
CA ILE A 36 -7.17 4.28 11.52
C ILE A 36 -6.57 4.00 10.10
N ALA A 37 -7.34 3.45 9.15
CA ALA A 37 -6.81 2.99 7.85
C ALA A 37 -7.19 3.85 6.63
N GLU A 38 -8.16 4.78 6.74
CA GLU A 38 -8.46 5.77 5.68
C GLU A 38 -7.52 7.00 5.73
N GLU A 39 -6.74 7.18 6.79
CA GLU A 39 -6.02 8.44 7.08
C GLU A 39 -4.63 8.57 6.43
N ASN A 40 -4.15 7.58 5.69
CA ASN A 40 -2.73 7.50 5.30
C ASN A 40 -2.45 7.66 3.80
N ALA A 41 -3.41 8.08 2.99
CA ALA A 41 -3.17 8.40 1.59
C ALA A 41 -3.89 9.70 1.22
N SER A 42 -3.18 10.61 0.57
CA SER A 42 -3.72 11.90 0.18
C SER A 42 -3.22 12.26 -1.22
N LEU A 43 -4.11 12.78 -2.04
CA LEU A 43 -3.83 13.14 -3.42
C LEU A 43 -3.99 14.64 -3.59
N VAL A 44 -3.00 15.30 -4.19
CA VAL A 44 -3.17 16.63 -4.79
C VAL A 44 -3.00 16.50 -6.28
N MET A 45 -4.05 16.81 -7.03
CA MET A 45 -3.96 16.98 -8.47
C MET A 45 -3.45 18.38 -8.77
N VAL A 46 -2.43 18.48 -9.61
CA VAL A 46 -1.87 19.75 -10.10
C VAL A 46 -2.17 19.85 -11.57
N LEU A 47 -3.10 20.73 -11.93
CA LEU A 47 -3.61 20.87 -13.29
C LEU A 47 -3.00 22.10 -13.97
N ASP A 48 -2.46 21.88 -15.16
CA ASP A 48 -2.09 22.93 -16.10
C ASP A 48 -3.32 23.70 -16.59
N SER A 49 -3.25 25.02 -16.46
CA SER A 49 -4.22 25.97 -17.01
C SER A 49 -3.50 27.11 -17.73
N SER A 50 -2.36 26.83 -18.34
CA SER A 50 -1.61 27.78 -19.15
C SER A 50 -2.31 28.11 -20.46
N GLY A 51 -1.78 29.07 -21.21
CA GLY A 51 -2.37 29.50 -22.49
C GLY A 51 -2.49 28.38 -23.54
N SER A 52 -1.58 27.39 -23.57
CA SER A 52 -1.64 26.25 -24.50
C SER A 52 -2.85 25.36 -24.27
N MET A 53 -3.37 25.32 -23.05
CA MET A 53 -4.57 24.56 -22.70
C MET A 53 -5.85 25.11 -23.35
N ALA A 54 -5.80 26.30 -23.96
CA ALA A 54 -6.88 26.86 -24.78
C ALA A 54 -6.92 26.30 -26.22
N GLU A 55 -5.90 25.56 -26.65
CA GLU A 55 -5.84 24.96 -27.98
C GLU A 55 -6.83 23.80 -28.14
N ASP A 56 -7.17 23.50 -29.41
CA ASP A 56 -8.04 22.37 -29.77
C ASP A 56 -7.32 21.04 -29.47
N ASP A 57 -8.06 20.08 -28.93
CA ASP A 57 -7.55 18.76 -28.56
C ASP A 57 -7.66 17.71 -29.68
N GLY A 58 -8.10 18.11 -30.87
CA GLY A 58 -8.34 17.25 -32.03
C GLY A 58 -9.72 16.60 -32.07
N SER A 59 -10.55 16.78 -31.03
CA SER A 59 -11.91 16.24 -30.92
C SER A 59 -13.02 17.30 -31.06
N GLY A 60 -12.64 18.56 -31.30
CA GLY A 60 -13.56 19.71 -31.27
C GLY A 60 -13.87 20.23 -29.87
N SER A 61 -13.07 19.83 -28.86
CA SER A 61 -13.01 20.45 -27.53
C SER A 61 -11.64 21.13 -27.36
N THR A 62 -11.51 21.99 -26.36
CA THR A 62 -10.20 22.50 -25.94
C THR A 62 -9.48 21.52 -25.03
N ARG A 63 -8.15 21.62 -24.94
CA ARG A 63 -7.36 20.78 -24.03
C ARG A 63 -7.81 20.92 -22.56
N ILE A 64 -8.14 22.14 -22.11
CA ILE A 64 -8.67 22.39 -20.76
C ILE A 64 -10.02 21.73 -20.52
N GLU A 65 -10.91 21.69 -21.52
CA GLU A 65 -12.21 21.02 -21.40
C GLU A 65 -12.05 19.51 -21.24
N SER A 66 -11.12 18.92 -21.98
CA SER A 66 -10.79 17.51 -21.84
C SER A 66 -10.13 17.19 -20.51
N ALA A 67 -9.23 18.05 -20.01
CA ALA A 67 -8.67 17.89 -18.67
C ALA A 67 -9.72 18.04 -17.56
N ARG A 68 -10.63 19.02 -17.65
CA ARG A 68 -11.77 19.18 -16.71
C ARG A 68 -12.65 17.93 -16.69
N ARG A 69 -12.99 17.39 -17.87
CA ARG A 69 -13.78 16.16 -18.01
C ARG A 69 -13.07 14.97 -17.37
N ALA A 70 -11.77 14.84 -17.63
CA ALA A 70 -10.95 13.75 -17.11
C ALA A 70 -10.83 13.81 -15.56
N VAL A 71 -10.59 15.00 -14.99
CA VAL A 71 -10.64 15.21 -13.53
C VAL A 71 -12.02 14.85 -12.97
N GLY A 72 -13.11 15.19 -13.68
CA GLY A 72 -14.46 14.78 -13.30
C GLY A 72 -14.64 13.27 -13.19
N THR A 73 -14.18 12.50 -14.18
CA THR A 73 -14.22 11.02 -14.19
C THR A 73 -13.40 10.42 -13.05
N VAL A 74 -12.25 11.01 -12.74
CA VAL A 74 -11.33 10.53 -11.71
C VAL A 74 -11.93 10.67 -10.32
N VAL A 75 -12.50 11.84 -10.08
CA VAL A 75 -13.22 12.14 -8.84
C VAL A 75 -14.37 11.16 -8.63
N ASP A 76 -15.03 10.70 -9.70
CA ASP A 76 -16.06 9.66 -9.60
C ASP A 76 -15.50 8.26 -9.31
N ALA A 77 -14.26 7.97 -9.72
CA ALA A 77 -13.61 6.68 -9.54
C ALA A 77 -12.84 6.54 -8.21
N LEU A 78 -12.53 7.66 -7.54
CA LEU A 78 -11.88 7.67 -6.24
C LEU A 78 -12.83 7.14 -5.14
N PRO A 79 -12.32 6.42 -4.14
CA PRO A 79 -13.12 6.02 -2.97
C PRO A 79 -13.73 7.22 -2.24
N ASP A 80 -14.91 7.01 -1.65
CA ASP A 80 -15.53 8.00 -0.76
C ASP A 80 -14.56 8.37 0.37
N GLY A 81 -14.50 9.66 0.71
CA GLY A 81 -13.68 10.14 1.83
C GLY A 81 -12.18 10.22 1.56
N HIS A 82 -11.68 9.77 0.41
CA HIS A 82 -10.25 9.86 0.08
C HIS A 82 -9.77 11.34 0.08
N PRO A 83 -8.81 11.72 0.95
CA PRO A 83 -8.33 13.10 1.03
C PRO A 83 -7.77 13.60 -0.31
N THR A 84 -8.48 14.53 -0.93
CA THR A 84 -8.18 14.97 -2.30
C THR A 84 -8.19 16.49 -2.41
N GLY A 85 -7.08 17.07 -2.87
CA GLY A 85 -6.95 18.48 -3.22
C GLY A 85 -6.81 18.70 -4.72
N LEU A 86 -7.08 19.93 -5.16
CA LEU A 86 -6.86 20.38 -6.53
C LEU A 86 -6.15 21.73 -6.51
N ARG A 87 -4.98 21.78 -7.15
CA ARG A 87 -4.21 22.98 -7.42
C ARG A 87 -4.15 23.22 -8.91
N VAL A 88 -4.12 24.49 -9.30
CA VAL A 88 -3.92 24.91 -10.69
C VAL A 88 -2.73 25.85 -10.78
N TYR A 89 -2.14 25.95 -11.97
CA TYR A 89 -1.18 26.99 -12.31
C TYR A 89 -1.50 27.61 -13.67
N GLY A 90 -1.09 28.86 -13.88
CA GLY A 90 -1.36 29.61 -15.11
C GLY A 90 -2.81 30.07 -15.28
N ALA A 91 -3.65 29.98 -14.25
CA ALA A 91 -5.09 30.25 -14.38
C ALA A 91 -5.49 31.73 -14.17
N ASP A 92 -4.73 32.51 -13.41
CA ASP A 92 -5.19 33.81 -12.92
C ASP A 92 -4.53 35.00 -13.64
N ARG A 93 -3.34 34.81 -14.23
CA ARG A 93 -2.56 35.90 -14.86
C ARG A 93 -2.08 35.50 -16.24
N ALA A 94 -2.14 36.44 -17.19
CA ALA A 94 -1.58 36.23 -18.53
C ALA A 94 -0.04 36.05 -18.53
N ARG A 95 0.64 36.57 -17.50
CA ARG A 95 2.05 36.31 -17.20
C ARG A 95 2.28 36.30 -15.71
N GLY A 96 3.11 35.41 -15.23
CA GLY A 96 3.51 35.38 -13.82
C GLY A 96 3.98 34.01 -13.35
N CYS A 97 5.28 33.88 -13.10
CA CYS A 97 5.89 32.67 -12.54
C CYS A 97 5.57 32.40 -11.06
N THR A 98 4.63 33.15 -10.51
CA THR A 98 4.05 32.92 -9.18
C THR A 98 2.57 32.54 -9.25
N ASP A 99 2.03 32.35 -10.46
CA ASP A 99 0.63 32.01 -10.71
C ASP A 99 0.36 30.53 -10.44
N THR A 100 0.12 30.21 -9.17
CA THR A 100 -0.41 28.92 -8.74
C THR A 100 -1.26 29.08 -7.49
N ARG A 101 -2.42 28.42 -7.45
CA ARG A 101 -3.30 28.45 -6.29
C ARG A 101 -3.98 27.11 -6.04
N LEU A 102 -4.22 26.85 -4.76
CA LEU A 102 -5.06 25.75 -4.31
C LEU A 102 -6.53 26.14 -4.54
N VAL A 103 -7.21 25.44 -5.45
CA VAL A 103 -8.62 25.70 -5.76
C VAL A 103 -9.54 24.86 -4.88
N ARG A 104 -9.07 23.68 -4.47
CA ARG A 104 -9.70 22.83 -3.46
C ARG A 104 -8.66 22.37 -2.44
N PRO A 105 -8.86 22.63 -1.14
CA PRO A 105 -7.97 22.11 -0.11
C PRO A 105 -8.04 20.58 -0.05
N VAL A 106 -6.99 19.95 0.50
CA VAL A 106 -6.97 18.50 0.74
C VAL A 106 -7.91 18.19 1.89
N GLU A 107 -9.09 17.69 1.55
CA GLU A 107 -10.16 17.34 2.46
C GLU A 107 -10.81 16.02 1.98
N PRO A 108 -11.60 15.32 2.81
CA PRO A 108 -12.40 14.20 2.35
C PRO A 108 -13.18 14.55 1.08
N LEU A 109 -13.10 13.68 0.07
CA LEU A 109 -13.55 13.97 -1.29
C LEU A 109 -15.01 14.46 -1.38
N ASP A 110 -15.20 15.74 -1.68
CA ASP A 110 -16.46 16.30 -2.18
C ASP A 110 -16.43 16.37 -3.71
N ARG A 111 -17.03 15.35 -4.34
CA ARG A 111 -17.03 15.22 -5.80
C ARG A 111 -17.65 16.42 -6.51
N ALA A 112 -18.75 16.94 -5.97
CA ALA A 112 -19.47 18.06 -6.58
C ALA A 112 -18.66 19.36 -6.44
N ALA A 113 -17.98 19.56 -5.31
CA ALA A 113 -17.13 20.71 -5.12
C ALA A 113 -15.89 20.71 -6.03
N VAL A 114 -15.23 19.56 -6.21
CA VAL A 114 -14.09 19.45 -7.14
C VAL A 114 -14.54 19.71 -8.58
N LYS A 115 -15.67 19.12 -9.01
CA LYS A 115 -16.23 19.34 -10.36
C LYS A 115 -16.61 20.81 -10.63
N ARG A 116 -17.16 21.51 -9.64
CA ARG A 116 -17.42 22.96 -9.75
C ARG A 116 -16.14 23.76 -9.84
N ALA A 117 -15.18 23.48 -8.95
CA ALA A 117 -13.91 24.20 -8.92
C ALA A 117 -13.14 24.06 -10.23
N VAL A 118 -13.08 22.86 -10.82
CA VAL A 118 -12.35 22.64 -12.09
C VAL A 118 -13.08 23.30 -13.28
N ALA A 119 -14.41 23.37 -13.27
CA ALA A 119 -15.19 24.01 -14.33
C ALA A 119 -14.94 25.53 -14.44
N GLU A 120 -14.53 26.18 -13.35
CA GLU A 120 -14.24 27.61 -13.29
C GLU A 120 -12.78 27.97 -13.71
N VAL A 121 -11.93 26.98 -14.00
CA VAL A 121 -10.50 27.16 -14.27
C VAL A 121 -10.24 27.57 -15.72
N GLU A 122 -9.83 28.81 -15.98
CA GLU A 122 -9.61 29.30 -17.35
C GLU A 122 -8.14 29.30 -17.78
N PRO A 123 -7.83 28.90 -19.04
CA PRO A 123 -6.46 28.85 -19.54
C PRO A 123 -5.93 30.25 -19.86
N ARG A 124 -4.89 30.75 -19.16
CA ARG A 124 -4.46 32.16 -19.31
C ARG A 124 -2.96 32.41 -19.35
N GLY A 125 -2.14 31.65 -18.61
CA GLY A 125 -0.83 32.11 -18.13
C GLY A 125 0.37 31.23 -18.47
N ASP A 126 1.47 31.50 -17.76
CA ASP A 126 2.74 30.77 -17.83
C ASP A 126 2.67 29.44 -17.04
N THR A 127 3.68 28.57 -17.17
CA THR A 127 3.74 27.23 -16.58
C THR A 127 4.80 27.13 -15.45
N PRO A 128 4.55 27.65 -14.22
CA PRO A 128 5.50 27.56 -13.11
C PRO A 128 5.43 26.19 -12.40
N ILE A 129 5.78 25.11 -13.11
CA ILE A 129 5.68 23.72 -12.65
C ILE A 129 6.50 23.52 -11.37
N GLY A 130 7.75 23.99 -11.33
CA GLY A 130 8.62 23.82 -10.16
C GLY A 130 8.03 24.43 -8.88
N LEU A 131 7.43 25.63 -8.98
CA LEU A 131 6.75 26.27 -7.86
C LEU A 131 5.46 25.53 -7.49
N ALA A 132 4.67 25.12 -8.49
CA ALA A 132 3.42 24.40 -8.27
C ALA A 132 3.65 23.07 -7.52
N LEU A 133 4.72 22.33 -7.84
CA LEU A 133 5.11 21.10 -7.15
C LEU A 133 5.45 21.36 -5.67
N ARG A 134 6.27 22.38 -5.37
CA ARG A 134 6.62 22.74 -3.99
C ARG A 134 5.38 23.10 -3.18
N ARG A 135 4.48 23.90 -3.76
CA ARG A 135 3.23 24.29 -3.08
C ARG A 135 2.26 23.12 -2.92
N ALA A 136 2.16 22.22 -3.91
CA ALA A 136 1.36 21.01 -3.80
C ALA A 136 1.85 20.09 -2.67
N ALA A 137 3.16 20.01 -2.45
CA ALA A 137 3.72 19.29 -1.30
C ALA A 137 3.36 19.93 0.04
N GLU A 138 3.32 21.27 0.13
CA GLU A 138 2.84 21.99 1.32
C GLU A 138 1.33 21.79 1.55
N ASP A 139 0.54 21.64 0.48
CA ASP A 139 -0.92 21.43 0.58
C ASP A 139 -1.29 20.01 1.07
N LEU A 140 -0.40 19.04 0.89
CA LEU A 140 -0.61 17.66 1.36
C LEU A 140 -0.43 17.59 2.87
N PRO A 141 -1.37 16.98 3.62
CA PRO A 141 -1.21 16.82 5.06
C PRO A 141 0.09 16.08 5.38
N GLU A 142 0.71 16.43 6.49
CA GLU A 142 1.84 15.67 7.00
C GLU A 142 1.38 14.24 7.29
N ALA A 143 2.20 13.28 6.88
CA ALA A 143 1.95 11.88 7.21
C ALA A 143 2.06 11.73 8.74
N PRO A 144 1.04 11.18 9.44
CA PRO A 144 1.14 10.90 10.87
C PRO A 144 2.46 10.20 11.18
N GLU A 145 3.11 10.54 12.29
CA GLU A 145 4.43 10.03 12.63
C GLU A 145 4.48 8.51 12.44
N GLY A 146 5.12 8.11 11.34
CA GLY A 146 5.37 6.73 11.05
C GLY A 146 4.26 5.91 10.42
N SER A 147 3.24 6.58 9.92
CA SER A 147 2.62 6.14 8.68
C SER A 147 3.69 6.21 7.58
N TRP A 148 3.72 5.21 6.71
CA TRP A 148 4.42 5.32 5.43
C TRP A 148 3.48 5.97 4.40
N GLY A 149 2.75 6.99 4.88
CA GLY A 149 1.58 7.56 4.25
C GLY A 149 1.90 8.02 2.83
N ARG A 150 0.97 7.76 1.92
CA ARG A 150 1.12 7.96 0.49
C ARG A 150 0.66 9.36 0.13
N ARG A 151 1.59 10.31 0.25
CA ARG A 151 1.37 11.66 -0.24
C ARG A 151 1.64 11.62 -1.75
N THR A 152 0.62 11.86 -2.56
CA THR A 152 0.73 11.77 -4.01
C THR A 152 0.44 13.13 -4.63
N ILE A 153 1.37 13.59 -5.47
CA ILE A 153 1.15 14.70 -6.39
C ILE A 153 0.92 14.09 -7.76
N LEU A 154 -0.20 14.42 -8.39
CA LEU A 154 -0.52 14.02 -9.76
C LEU A 154 -0.50 15.25 -10.65
N LEU A 155 0.62 15.45 -11.35
CA LEU A 155 0.81 16.55 -12.29
C LEU A 155 0.18 16.21 -13.64
N VAL A 156 -0.64 17.10 -14.17
CA VAL A 156 -1.18 17.04 -15.53
C VAL A 156 -0.68 18.27 -16.27
N SER A 157 0.13 18.06 -17.31
CA SER A 157 0.74 19.14 -18.10
C SER A 157 0.59 18.88 -19.59
N ASP A 158 0.37 19.94 -20.38
CA ASP A 158 0.42 19.92 -21.84
C ASP A 158 1.67 20.61 -22.43
N GLY A 159 2.62 21.01 -21.58
CA GLY A 159 3.80 21.75 -22.03
C GLY A 159 5.01 21.74 -21.08
N GLU A 160 6.06 22.41 -21.54
CA GLU A 160 7.29 22.69 -20.78
C GLU A 160 7.05 23.79 -19.75
N ASP A 161 7.84 23.77 -18.67
CA ASP A 161 7.96 24.91 -17.75
C ASP A 161 8.60 26.12 -18.45
N THR A 162 7.89 27.25 -18.46
CA THR A 162 8.33 28.51 -19.09
C THR A 162 8.97 29.50 -18.11
N CYS A 163 9.07 29.14 -16.83
CA CYS A 163 9.46 30.02 -15.74
C CYS A 163 10.87 29.74 -15.21
N GLY A 164 11.32 28.48 -15.29
CA GLY A 164 12.66 28.00 -15.01
C GLY A 164 13.14 28.17 -13.57
N THR A 165 12.30 28.63 -12.64
CA THR A 165 12.73 28.86 -11.25
C THR A 165 11.60 28.58 -10.25
N PRO A 166 11.74 27.57 -9.37
CA PRO A 166 12.82 26.56 -9.38
C PRO A 166 12.76 25.67 -10.63
N ASP A 167 13.87 25.02 -10.99
CA ASP A 167 13.84 23.98 -12.02
C ASP A 167 12.87 22.86 -11.58
N PRO A 168 11.94 22.41 -12.46
CA PRO A 168 10.94 21.42 -12.08
C PRO A 168 11.52 20.07 -11.64
N CYS A 169 12.60 19.60 -12.28
CA CYS A 169 13.19 18.30 -11.95
C CYS A 169 14.01 18.39 -10.66
N GLU A 170 14.69 19.50 -10.42
CA GLU A 170 15.35 19.78 -9.14
C GLU A 170 14.33 19.85 -7.99
N ALA A 171 13.24 20.61 -8.18
CA ALA A 171 12.16 20.70 -7.19
C ALA A 171 11.54 19.33 -6.90
N ALA A 172 11.28 18.52 -7.92
CA ALA A 172 10.79 17.15 -7.74
C ALA A 172 11.80 16.26 -7.01
N GLY A 173 13.10 16.43 -7.28
CA GLY A 173 14.17 15.71 -6.58
C GLY A 173 14.26 16.07 -5.10
N GLU A 174 14.14 17.35 -4.76
CA GLU A 174 14.10 17.82 -3.37
C GLU A 174 12.93 17.20 -2.61
N LEU A 175 11.75 17.25 -3.22
CA LEU A 175 10.52 16.66 -2.71
C LEU A 175 10.59 15.13 -2.58
N GLY A 176 11.31 14.46 -3.49
CA GLY A 176 11.60 13.03 -3.43
C GLY A 176 12.60 12.63 -2.34
N GLY A 177 13.20 13.60 -1.64
CA GLY A 177 14.18 13.33 -0.58
C GLY A 177 15.64 13.41 -1.03
N ARG A 178 15.94 14.12 -2.13
CA ARG A 178 17.31 14.49 -2.53
C ARG A 178 17.67 15.86 -1.99
N GLY A 179 18.93 16.08 -1.62
CA GLY A 179 19.41 17.40 -1.23
C GLY A 179 19.17 17.78 0.25
N PRO A 180 19.56 18.99 0.66
CA PRO A 180 19.64 19.40 2.07
C PRO A 180 18.28 19.75 2.71
N SER A 181 17.25 20.01 1.90
CA SER A 181 15.87 20.29 2.32
C SER A 181 14.94 19.09 2.09
N ALA A 182 15.52 17.90 1.96
CA ALA A 182 14.84 16.65 1.63
C ALA A 182 13.77 16.27 2.67
N GLU A 183 12.56 16.00 2.19
CA GLU A 183 11.53 15.31 2.96
C GLU A 183 12.01 13.89 3.37
N PRO A 184 11.45 13.29 4.44
CA PRO A 184 11.74 11.91 4.80
C PRO A 184 11.54 10.98 3.59
N PRO A 185 12.60 10.29 3.13
CA PRO A 185 12.57 9.57 1.86
C PRO A 185 11.53 8.45 1.85
N GLY A 186 10.70 8.42 0.80
CA GLY A 186 9.69 7.38 0.55
C GLY A 186 8.24 7.75 0.90
N THR A 187 7.98 8.98 1.36
CA THR A 187 6.63 9.43 1.78
C THR A 187 5.86 10.21 0.69
N LEU A 188 6.57 10.88 -0.23
CA LEU A 188 6.00 11.65 -1.32
C LEU A 188 6.28 10.99 -2.67
N ARG A 189 5.23 10.88 -3.49
CA ARG A 189 5.26 10.37 -4.86
C ARG A 189 4.77 11.46 -5.80
N ILE A 190 5.48 11.68 -6.91
CA ILE A 190 5.06 12.60 -7.97
C ILE A 190 4.84 11.81 -9.26
N ASP A 191 3.59 11.63 -9.64
CA ASP A 191 3.22 11.11 -10.96
C ASP A 191 2.99 12.26 -11.93
N ALA A 192 3.34 12.06 -13.20
CA ALA A 192 3.16 13.06 -14.25
C ALA A 192 2.41 12.46 -15.43
N ILE A 193 1.40 13.17 -15.92
CA ILE A 193 0.66 12.84 -17.13
C ILE A 193 0.94 13.94 -18.15
N GLY A 194 1.53 13.55 -19.26
CA GLY A 194 1.76 14.42 -20.40
C GLY A 194 0.58 14.36 -21.37
N PHE A 195 -0.22 15.42 -21.43
CA PHE A 195 -1.36 15.51 -22.33
C PHE A 195 -0.96 16.15 -23.66
N GLN A 196 -0.96 15.37 -24.74
CA GLN A 196 -0.53 15.80 -26.07
C GLN A 196 0.89 16.42 -26.12
N VAL A 197 1.80 15.90 -25.29
CA VAL A 197 3.19 16.37 -25.21
C VAL A 197 4.15 15.47 -25.95
N ASP A 198 5.21 16.07 -26.52
CA ASP A 198 6.33 15.38 -27.11
C ASP A 198 7.66 16.08 -26.78
N GLY A 199 8.77 15.54 -27.32
CA GLY A 199 10.09 16.15 -27.23
C GLY A 199 10.53 16.52 -25.80
N LYS A 200 10.93 17.78 -25.63
CA LYS A 200 11.48 18.31 -24.38
C LYS A 200 10.46 18.38 -23.25
N ALA A 201 9.19 18.68 -23.55
CA ALA A 201 8.10 18.66 -22.56
C ALA A 201 7.99 17.27 -21.92
N ARG A 202 7.96 16.23 -22.76
CA ARG A 202 7.96 14.84 -22.33
C ARG A 202 9.18 14.51 -21.47
N GLU A 203 10.38 14.84 -21.94
CA GLU A 203 11.63 14.57 -21.20
C GLU A 203 11.65 15.24 -19.81
N GLN A 204 11.13 16.46 -19.70
CA GLN A 204 11.02 17.19 -18.44
C GLN A 204 10.04 16.50 -17.48
N LEU A 205 8.86 16.08 -17.96
CA LEU A 205 7.87 15.36 -17.15
C LEU A 205 8.36 13.98 -16.71
N GLU A 206 9.09 13.27 -17.56
CA GLU A 206 9.78 12.02 -17.20
C GLU A 206 10.85 12.25 -16.12
N CYS A 207 11.58 13.37 -16.19
CA CYS A 207 12.54 13.77 -15.16
C CYS A 207 11.84 14.02 -13.83
N ILE A 208 10.78 14.82 -13.81
CA ILE A 208 9.97 15.14 -12.62
C ILE A 208 9.47 13.85 -11.96
N ALA A 209 8.81 12.97 -12.71
CA ALA A 209 8.24 11.75 -12.15
C ALA A 209 9.33 10.83 -11.56
N ARG A 210 10.45 10.65 -12.26
CA ARG A 210 11.58 9.84 -11.78
C ARG A 210 12.26 10.45 -10.57
N ALA A 211 12.40 11.77 -10.51
CA ALA A 211 13.02 12.48 -9.39
C ALA A 211 12.14 12.44 -8.13
N GLY A 212 10.81 12.50 -8.31
CA GLY A 212 9.80 12.40 -7.26
C GLY A 212 9.29 10.98 -7.00
N HIS A 213 10.02 9.93 -7.38
CA HIS A 213 9.67 8.52 -7.09
C HIS A 213 8.29 8.05 -7.58
N GLY A 214 7.78 8.64 -8.67
CA GLY A 214 6.54 8.23 -9.33
C GLY A 214 6.77 7.72 -10.75
N SER A 215 5.80 7.94 -11.62
CA SER A 215 5.76 7.43 -12.98
C SER A 215 5.20 8.47 -13.95
N TYR A 216 5.74 8.46 -15.17
CA TYR A 216 5.25 9.26 -16.27
C TYR A 216 4.26 8.44 -17.13
N TYR A 217 3.19 9.09 -17.59
CA TYR A 217 2.18 8.49 -18.46
C TYR A 217 1.89 9.39 -19.66
N ASP A 218 1.89 8.79 -20.84
CA ASP A 218 1.45 9.43 -22.07
C ASP A 218 -0.09 9.49 -22.15
N ALA A 219 -0.61 10.66 -22.50
CA ALA A 219 -2.01 10.88 -22.83
C ALA A 219 -2.11 11.58 -24.20
N PRO A 220 -2.09 10.84 -25.33
CA PRO A 220 -2.20 11.42 -26.66
C PRO A 220 -3.59 12.01 -26.96
N ASP A 221 -4.60 11.62 -26.19
CA ASP A 221 -6.00 12.05 -26.36
C ASP A 221 -6.73 12.11 -25.01
N ALA A 222 -7.93 12.69 -25.02
CA ALA A 222 -8.75 12.88 -23.83
C ALA A 222 -9.16 11.57 -23.15
N GLU A 223 -9.32 10.49 -23.93
CA GLU A 223 -9.68 9.18 -23.40
C GLU A 223 -8.50 8.55 -22.65
N ALA A 224 -7.30 8.64 -23.22
CA ALA A 224 -6.06 8.26 -22.58
C ALA A 224 -5.81 9.07 -21.31
N LEU A 225 -6.03 10.39 -21.34
CA LEU A 225 -5.91 11.24 -20.15
C LEU A 225 -6.82 10.75 -19.02
N ALA A 226 -8.11 10.48 -19.32
CA ALA A 226 -9.05 9.95 -18.33
C ALA A 226 -8.60 8.58 -17.77
N ARG A 227 -8.16 7.66 -18.64
CA ARG A 227 -7.66 6.34 -18.20
C ARG A 227 -6.41 6.45 -17.32
N GLN A 228 -5.44 7.28 -17.70
CA GLN A 228 -4.20 7.44 -16.92
C GLN A 228 -4.44 8.11 -15.58
N LEU A 229 -5.28 9.14 -15.54
CA LEU A 229 -5.66 9.77 -14.28
C LEU A 229 -6.40 8.79 -13.37
N GLN A 230 -7.40 8.06 -13.89
CA GLN A 230 -8.13 7.06 -13.11
C GLN A 230 -7.18 6.01 -12.53
N ARG A 231 -6.21 5.56 -13.34
CA ARG A 231 -5.19 4.61 -12.91
C ARG A 231 -4.31 5.19 -11.81
N ALA A 232 -3.75 6.39 -12.00
CA ALA A 232 -2.88 7.03 -11.01
C ALA A 232 -3.62 7.29 -9.69
N SER A 233 -4.87 7.73 -9.75
CA SER A 233 -5.71 7.98 -8.57
C SER A 233 -6.08 6.71 -7.82
N ARG A 234 -6.49 5.64 -8.51
CA ARG A 234 -6.72 4.33 -7.87
C ARG A 234 -5.43 3.77 -7.27
N LEU A 235 -4.31 3.87 -8.01
CA LEU A 235 -3.02 3.48 -7.48
C LEU A 235 -2.64 4.29 -6.26
N SER A 236 -2.99 5.56 -6.14
CA SER A 236 -2.76 6.39 -4.94
C SER A 236 -3.60 5.92 -3.75
N ALA A 237 -4.89 5.63 -3.98
CA ALA A 237 -5.82 5.20 -2.94
C ALA A 237 -5.54 3.79 -2.42
N ASP A 238 -5.18 2.83 -3.29
CA ASP A 238 -5.10 1.40 -2.96
C ASP A 238 -3.72 0.98 -2.41
N GLY A 239 -3.19 1.76 -1.47
CA GLY A 239 -1.88 1.50 -0.87
C GLY A 239 -1.86 0.25 -0.01
N TYR A 240 -0.72 -0.43 0.00
CA TYR A 240 -0.52 -1.56 0.90
C TYR A 240 -0.77 -1.13 2.35
N ARG A 241 -1.70 -1.81 3.00
CA ARG A 241 -2.06 -1.53 4.40
C ARG A 241 -1.07 -2.20 5.33
N MET A 242 -0.13 -1.42 5.86
CA MET A 242 0.81 -1.88 6.88
C MET A 242 0.19 -1.87 8.28
N GLU A 243 0.65 -2.79 9.11
CA GLU A 243 0.38 -2.87 10.54
C GLU A 243 1.65 -3.31 11.28
N GLY A 244 1.75 -2.96 12.56
CA GLY A 244 2.86 -3.37 13.41
C GLY A 244 3.58 -2.22 14.12
N GLU A 245 4.36 -2.58 15.14
CA GLU A 245 5.18 -1.65 15.90
C GLU A 245 6.37 -1.15 15.08
N ARG A 246 6.67 0.15 15.13
CA ARG A 246 7.83 0.67 14.41
C ARG A 246 9.12 0.31 15.11
N ILE A 247 10.06 -0.17 14.30
CA ILE A 247 11.42 -0.45 14.72
C ILE A 247 12.40 0.05 13.66
N THR A 248 13.66 0.19 14.04
CA THR A 248 14.74 0.43 13.09
C THR A 248 15.75 -0.68 13.24
N GLY A 249 15.92 -1.49 12.20
CA GLY A 249 16.90 -2.55 12.18
C GLY A 249 18.32 -2.03 12.34
N GLY A 250 19.11 -2.74 13.14
CA GLY A 250 20.50 -2.42 13.40
C GLY A 250 21.33 -2.40 12.12
N ARG A 251 22.35 -1.54 12.07
CA ARG A 251 23.34 -1.52 10.95
C ARG A 251 24.33 -2.68 11.07
N THR A 252 24.51 -3.17 12.28
CA THR A 252 25.33 -4.33 12.64
C THR A 252 24.49 -5.30 13.46
N ALA A 253 25.00 -6.52 13.65
CA ALA A 253 24.34 -7.51 14.47
C ALA A 253 24.32 -7.15 15.98
N GLY A 254 25.35 -6.47 16.48
CA GLY A 254 25.39 -5.95 17.86
C GLY A 254 24.32 -4.90 18.16
N ASP A 255 23.94 -4.12 17.15
CA ASP A 255 22.89 -3.08 17.25
C ASP A 255 21.50 -3.61 16.89
N ALA A 256 21.35 -4.92 16.65
CA ALA A 256 20.08 -5.50 16.25
C ALA A 256 19.04 -5.39 17.39
N PRO A 257 17.91 -4.69 17.17
CA PRO A 257 16.85 -4.61 18.16
C PRO A 257 16.26 -6.00 18.39
N LEU A 258 15.93 -6.29 19.65
CA LEU A 258 15.24 -7.51 20.01
C LEU A 258 13.75 -7.37 19.68
N ILE A 259 13.23 -8.27 18.86
CA ILE A 259 11.81 -8.40 18.51
C ILE A 259 11.23 -9.66 19.14
N ALA A 260 9.95 -9.58 19.53
CA ALA A 260 9.16 -10.69 20.02
C ALA A 260 8.17 -11.14 18.92
N PRO A 261 7.47 -12.28 19.08
CA PRO A 261 6.40 -12.63 18.14
C PRO A 261 5.38 -11.49 18.01
N GLY A 262 5.14 -11.06 16.77
CA GLY A 262 4.40 -9.84 16.47
C GLY A 262 4.68 -9.31 15.07
N GLN A 263 4.05 -8.18 14.75
CA GLN A 263 4.25 -7.44 13.51
C GLN A 263 5.01 -6.15 13.77
N TYR A 264 5.88 -5.80 12.83
CA TYR A 264 6.73 -4.62 12.91
C TYR A 264 6.84 -3.90 11.57
N THR A 265 7.17 -2.61 11.60
CA THR A 265 7.43 -1.82 10.39
C THR A 265 8.78 -1.13 10.45
N ASP A 266 9.46 -1.03 9.31
CA ASP A 266 10.74 -0.31 9.11
C ASP A 266 10.84 0.19 7.65
N THR A 267 11.97 0.79 7.25
CA THR A 267 12.34 1.04 5.86
C THR A 267 13.73 0.51 5.52
N ILE A 268 13.90 0.20 4.23
CA ILE A 268 15.19 -0.24 3.70
C ILE A 268 15.59 0.54 2.44
N GLY A 269 16.77 1.16 2.50
CA GLY A 269 17.38 1.84 1.37
C GLY A 269 18.02 0.88 0.36
N PRO A 270 18.32 1.35 -0.85
CA PRO A 270 18.97 0.54 -1.88
C PRO A 270 20.36 0.08 -1.43
N GLY A 271 20.62 -1.23 -1.47
CA GLY A 271 21.89 -1.82 -1.04
C GLY A 271 22.07 -1.92 0.47
N GLU A 272 21.08 -1.50 1.26
CA GLU A 272 21.16 -1.59 2.71
C GLU A 272 20.91 -3.01 3.22
N LYS A 273 21.51 -3.29 4.37
CA LYS A 273 21.28 -4.48 5.18
C LYS A 273 20.90 -4.05 6.60
N ARG A 274 19.78 -4.57 7.08
CA ARG A 274 19.23 -4.35 8.42
C ARG A 274 19.29 -5.64 9.22
N TRP A 275 19.56 -5.53 10.51
CA TRP A 275 19.65 -6.65 11.44
C TRP A 275 18.57 -6.55 12.49
N TYR A 276 17.92 -7.68 12.79
CA TYR A 276 16.92 -7.83 13.85
C TYR A 276 17.28 -9.06 14.67
N ALA A 277 17.07 -9.02 15.98
CA ALA A 277 17.33 -10.14 16.87
C ALA A 277 16.02 -10.72 17.39
N ALA A 278 15.94 -12.03 17.56
CA ALA A 278 14.81 -12.69 18.21
C ALA A 278 15.33 -13.75 19.17
N GLU A 279 14.71 -13.89 20.34
CA GLU A 279 14.92 -15.04 21.22
C GLU A 279 13.97 -16.15 20.78
N LEU A 280 14.50 -17.23 20.21
CA LEU A 280 13.71 -18.35 19.73
C LEU A 280 13.84 -19.56 20.66
N GLY A 281 12.75 -20.31 20.82
CA GLY A 281 12.66 -21.46 21.70
C GLY A 281 13.36 -22.72 21.16
N GLY A 282 13.45 -23.76 21.99
CA GLY A 282 13.87 -25.09 21.54
C GLY A 282 12.69 -25.91 20.98
N PRO A 283 12.89 -27.19 20.61
CA PRO A 283 11.82 -28.05 20.08
C PRO A 283 10.64 -28.28 21.06
N ALA A 284 10.88 -28.06 22.36
CA ALA A 284 9.84 -28.14 23.38
C ALA A 284 8.97 -26.87 23.47
N ASP A 285 9.42 -25.76 22.90
CA ASP A 285 8.82 -24.43 23.05
C ASP A 285 8.16 -23.95 21.74
N SER A 286 8.75 -24.28 20.57
CA SER A 286 8.24 -23.92 19.25
C SER A 286 8.26 -25.11 18.27
N ALA A 287 7.18 -25.23 17.47
CA ALA A 287 7.11 -26.15 16.34
C ALA A 287 7.72 -25.53 15.07
N ALA A 288 7.50 -24.24 14.89
CA ALA A 288 8.06 -23.43 13.81
C ALA A 288 8.19 -21.99 14.28
N ASP A 289 9.24 -21.30 13.82
CA ASP A 289 9.38 -19.86 13.91
C ASP A 289 9.47 -19.31 12.47
N ASP A 290 8.46 -18.56 12.07
CA ASP A 290 8.32 -17.99 10.73
C ASP A 290 8.65 -16.49 10.76
N LEU A 291 9.64 -16.12 9.95
CA LEU A 291 10.08 -14.73 9.78
C LEU A 291 9.80 -14.32 8.34
N ALA A 292 8.77 -13.50 8.16
CA ALA A 292 8.38 -12.94 6.87
C ALA A 292 8.66 -11.43 6.83
N VAL A 293 9.07 -10.95 5.65
CA VAL A 293 9.27 -9.53 5.39
C VAL A 293 8.65 -9.20 4.04
N THR A 294 7.73 -8.24 4.03
CA THR A 294 7.10 -7.69 2.85
C THR A 294 7.69 -6.32 2.55
N ALA A 295 8.42 -6.18 1.44
CA ALA A 295 8.79 -4.85 0.93
C ALA A 295 7.67 -4.27 0.09
N VAL A 296 7.40 -2.99 0.31
CA VAL A 296 6.34 -2.21 -0.33
C VAL A 296 6.97 -1.07 -1.12
N PRO A 297 7.66 -1.33 -2.25
CA PRO A 297 8.13 -0.26 -3.11
C PRO A 297 6.95 0.54 -3.68
N GLN A 298 7.21 1.79 -4.06
CA GLN A 298 6.21 2.60 -4.77
C GLN A 298 5.76 1.86 -6.06
N PRO A 299 4.46 1.65 -6.30
CA PRO A 299 4.00 0.85 -7.43
C PRO A 299 4.49 1.38 -8.79
N GLY A 300 5.00 0.50 -9.65
CA GLY A 300 5.39 0.84 -11.01
C GLY A 300 6.72 1.59 -11.18
N VAL A 301 7.41 1.96 -10.09
CA VAL A 301 8.73 2.61 -10.22
C VAL A 301 9.77 1.67 -10.85
N PRO A 302 10.81 2.21 -11.52
CA PRO A 302 11.80 1.38 -12.21
C PRO A 302 12.53 0.41 -11.27
N VAL A 303 12.61 -0.86 -11.68
CA VAL A 303 13.35 -1.92 -10.99
C VAL A 303 14.07 -2.81 -12.01
N ALA A 304 15.24 -3.34 -11.66
CA ALA A 304 15.89 -4.37 -12.45
C ALA A 304 15.33 -5.77 -12.09
N SER A 305 15.54 -6.75 -12.98
CA SER A 305 15.04 -8.12 -12.78
C SER A 305 15.55 -8.77 -11.49
N MET A 306 16.76 -8.42 -11.03
CA MET A 306 17.39 -8.97 -9.83
C MET A 306 17.23 -8.09 -8.60
N ASP A 307 16.48 -6.99 -8.70
CA ASP A 307 16.15 -6.20 -7.52
C ASP A 307 15.20 -6.97 -6.61
N GLY A 308 15.37 -6.84 -5.29
CA GLY A 308 14.48 -7.46 -4.32
C GLY A 308 15.04 -7.60 -2.91
N LEU A 309 14.44 -8.49 -2.14
CA LEU A 309 14.76 -8.76 -0.73
C LEU A 309 15.47 -10.10 -0.55
N ARG A 310 16.61 -10.06 0.14
CA ARG A 310 17.29 -11.25 0.65
C ARG A 310 17.14 -11.30 2.16
N LEU A 311 16.65 -12.43 2.66
CA LEU A 311 16.59 -12.71 4.09
C LEU A 311 17.54 -13.85 4.42
N THR A 312 18.19 -13.73 5.58
CA THR A 312 19.03 -14.79 6.13
C THR A 312 18.82 -14.86 7.63
N LEU A 313 18.52 -16.05 8.14
CA LEU A 313 18.42 -16.35 9.56
C LEU A 313 19.68 -17.07 10.01
N VAL A 314 20.36 -16.53 11.03
CA VAL A 314 21.62 -17.05 11.54
C VAL A 314 21.61 -17.07 13.07
N ARG A 315 22.46 -17.90 13.69
CA ARG A 315 22.68 -17.87 15.14
C ARG A 315 23.73 -16.88 15.60
N ASP A 316 24.72 -16.60 14.75
CA ASP A 316 25.82 -15.70 15.07
C ASP A 316 26.16 -14.76 13.90
N GLU A 317 26.94 -13.72 14.19
CA GLU A 317 27.35 -12.71 13.22
C GLU A 317 28.28 -13.26 12.11
N LYS A 318 28.84 -14.46 12.29
CA LYS A 318 29.68 -15.15 11.30
C LYS A 318 28.85 -15.96 10.31
N TYR A 319 27.53 -15.79 10.32
CA TYR A 319 26.58 -16.51 9.49
C TYR A 319 26.61 -18.03 9.71
N ARG A 320 27.01 -18.50 10.90
CA ARG A 320 27.14 -19.93 11.17
C ARG A 320 26.51 -20.34 12.52
N PRO A 321 25.68 -21.39 12.55
CA PRO A 321 24.98 -21.98 11.40
C PRO A 321 24.00 -20.97 10.75
N GLN A 322 23.88 -21.03 9.42
CA GLN A 322 22.78 -20.41 8.69
C GLN A 322 21.57 -21.34 8.78
N CYS A 323 20.49 -20.87 9.37
CA CYS A 323 19.28 -21.66 9.63
C CYS A 323 18.24 -21.55 8.53
N GLY A 324 18.26 -20.44 7.78
CA GLY A 324 17.42 -20.25 6.61
C GLY A 324 17.96 -19.12 5.76
N SER A 325 17.74 -19.18 4.45
CA SER A 325 17.97 -18.05 3.56
C SER A 325 17.02 -18.12 2.38
N THR A 326 16.55 -16.95 1.96
CA THR A 326 15.70 -16.82 0.79
C THR A 326 16.07 -15.55 0.06
N TRP A 327 15.86 -15.55 -1.25
CA TRP A 327 15.94 -14.35 -2.05
C TRP A 327 14.69 -14.26 -2.91
N ARG A 328 13.96 -13.17 -2.74
CA ARG A 328 12.80 -12.83 -3.55
C ARG A 328 13.15 -11.59 -4.35
N TYR A 329 12.87 -11.64 -5.64
CA TYR A 329 13.23 -10.61 -6.59
C TYR A 329 12.13 -10.50 -7.65
N PHE A 330 12.10 -9.37 -8.36
CA PHE A 330 11.01 -9.08 -9.31
C PHE A 330 10.99 -10.03 -10.52
N GLY A 331 12.17 -10.49 -10.95
CA GLY A 331 12.35 -11.42 -12.06
C GLY A 331 12.24 -10.76 -13.44
N ARG A 332 11.68 -9.53 -13.51
CA ARG A 332 11.56 -8.71 -14.70
C ARG A 332 11.63 -7.22 -14.34
N SER A 333 11.89 -6.38 -15.34
CA SER A 333 11.95 -4.93 -15.21
C SER A 333 10.62 -4.25 -15.59
N ALA A 334 9.49 -4.79 -15.10
CA ALA A 334 8.14 -4.34 -15.47
C ALA A 334 7.55 -3.28 -14.50
N GLY A 335 8.36 -2.78 -13.57
CA GLY A 335 7.94 -1.88 -12.50
C GLY A 335 7.81 -2.60 -11.16
N ALA A 336 8.01 -1.86 -10.07
CA ALA A 336 7.98 -2.41 -8.72
C ALA A 336 6.56 -2.77 -8.27
N MET A 337 6.46 -3.80 -7.43
CA MET A 337 5.24 -4.23 -6.74
C MET A 337 5.61 -4.75 -5.33
N PRO A 338 4.67 -4.90 -4.40
CA PRO A 338 4.96 -5.56 -3.13
C PRO A 338 5.59 -6.94 -3.35
N ILE A 339 6.64 -7.26 -2.59
CA ILE A 339 7.29 -8.58 -2.62
C ILE A 339 7.47 -9.08 -1.19
N THR A 340 7.11 -10.34 -0.96
CA THR A 340 7.24 -11.00 0.34
C THR A 340 8.31 -12.06 0.27
N ALA A 341 9.17 -12.07 1.29
CA ALA A 341 10.18 -13.07 1.50
C ALA A 341 10.06 -13.63 2.90
N ALA A 342 10.13 -14.96 3.03
CA ALA A 342 10.02 -15.65 4.31
C ALA A 342 11.13 -16.69 4.49
N VAL A 343 11.55 -16.83 5.75
CA VAL A 343 12.39 -17.92 6.22
C VAL A 343 11.72 -18.55 7.43
N SER A 344 11.63 -19.88 7.41
CA SER A 344 11.06 -20.66 8.51
C SER A 344 12.15 -21.46 9.19
N ARG A 345 12.14 -21.44 10.52
CA ARG A 345 12.94 -22.35 11.34
C ARG A 345 12.01 -23.40 11.92
N ILE A 346 12.18 -24.65 11.49
CA ILE A 346 11.46 -25.80 12.02
C ILE A 346 12.49 -26.65 12.78
N PRO A 347 12.49 -26.67 14.13
CA PRO A 347 13.36 -27.53 14.92
C PRO A 347 13.13 -29.02 14.59
N SER A 348 14.17 -29.85 14.63
CA SER A 348 13.96 -31.29 14.41
C SER A 348 13.34 -31.95 15.63
N ALA A 349 12.68 -33.09 15.43
CA ALA A 349 12.11 -33.88 16.51
C ALA A 349 13.17 -34.29 17.55
N ASP A 350 14.38 -34.61 17.10
CA ASP A 350 15.49 -35.04 17.98
C ASP A 350 16.21 -33.85 18.62
N GLY A 351 16.09 -32.63 18.06
CA GLY A 351 16.63 -31.40 18.63
C GLY A 351 18.15 -31.22 18.49
N ASP A 352 18.81 -32.10 17.74
CA ASP A 352 20.27 -32.19 17.72
C ASP A 352 20.94 -31.34 16.63
N ARG A 353 20.19 -30.68 15.75
CA ARG A 353 20.80 -29.83 14.72
C ARG A 353 21.25 -28.50 15.30
N ALA A 354 22.27 -27.92 14.68
CA ALA A 354 22.83 -26.65 15.08
C ALA A 354 21.79 -25.51 15.15
N CYS A 355 20.67 -25.59 14.41
CA CYS A 355 19.59 -24.61 14.43
C CYS A 355 18.41 -24.98 15.36
N ASP A 356 18.47 -26.07 16.12
CA ASP A 356 17.32 -26.57 16.90
C ASP A 356 17.25 -26.01 18.32
N GLY A 357 18.38 -25.74 18.97
CA GLY A 357 18.38 -25.24 20.36
C GLY A 357 17.76 -23.85 20.56
N ALA A 358 17.40 -23.52 21.80
CA ALA A 358 16.95 -22.17 22.13
C ALA A 358 18.09 -21.12 22.00
N GLY A 359 17.70 -19.84 22.00
CA GLY A 359 18.60 -18.70 22.20
C GLY A 359 18.38 -17.56 21.21
N ARG A 360 19.34 -16.66 21.15
CA ARG A 360 19.32 -15.50 20.26
C ARG A 360 19.61 -15.90 18.81
N TYR A 361 18.75 -15.45 17.91
CA TYR A 361 18.91 -15.54 16.47
C TYR A 361 18.92 -14.15 15.87
N LEU A 362 19.55 -14.02 14.69
CA LEU A 362 19.64 -12.79 13.94
C LEU A 362 19.00 -12.99 12.56
N LEU A 363 18.06 -12.11 12.22
CA LEU A 363 17.51 -11.96 10.88
C LEU A 363 18.23 -10.80 10.19
N THR A 364 18.84 -11.07 9.04
CA THR A 364 19.28 -10.02 8.13
C THR A 364 18.24 -9.80 7.06
N VAL A 365 17.85 -8.55 6.84
CA VAL A 365 17.02 -8.11 5.71
C VAL A 365 17.89 -7.23 4.83
N GLU A 366 18.12 -7.64 3.59
CA GLU A 366 18.96 -6.92 2.64
C GLU A 366 18.18 -6.58 1.37
N ARG A 367 18.19 -5.31 1.00
CA ARG A 367 17.69 -4.86 -0.30
C ARG A 367 18.80 -4.94 -1.33
N ARG A 368 18.61 -5.79 -2.33
CA ARG A 368 19.45 -5.82 -3.53
C ARG A 368 18.84 -4.87 -4.56
N SER A 369 19.65 -3.92 -5.04
CA SER A 369 19.22 -2.97 -6.07
C SER A 369 20.31 -2.66 -7.09
N HIS A 370 19.89 -2.57 -8.36
CA HIS A 370 20.72 -2.07 -9.46
C HIS A 370 20.85 -0.53 -9.39
N ALA A 371 21.88 0.02 -10.04
CA ALA A 371 22.15 1.47 -10.03
C ALA A 371 21.01 2.27 -10.68
N GLU A 372 20.47 1.76 -11.78
CA GLU A 372 19.38 2.37 -12.56
C GLU A 372 17.98 2.17 -11.97
N SER A 373 17.85 1.40 -10.89
CA SER A 373 16.57 1.20 -10.22
C SER A 373 16.24 2.38 -9.31
N ASP A 374 14.96 2.51 -8.96
CA ASP A 374 14.49 3.56 -8.07
C ASP A 374 15.31 3.59 -6.76
N ARG A 375 15.65 4.81 -6.33
CA ARG A 375 16.53 5.03 -5.18
C ARG A 375 15.76 5.38 -3.91
N GLY A 376 14.43 5.49 -3.99
CA GLY A 376 13.56 5.72 -2.85
C GLY A 376 13.64 4.55 -1.88
N ARG A 377 13.37 4.80 -0.59
CA ARG A 377 13.39 3.75 0.44
C ARG A 377 12.12 2.93 0.34
N TRP A 378 12.22 1.63 0.57
CA TRP A 378 11.04 0.76 0.60
C TRP A 378 10.59 0.61 2.04
N PRO A 379 9.35 0.97 2.39
CA PRO A 379 8.71 0.47 3.58
C PRO A 379 8.75 -1.06 3.60
N VAL A 380 8.97 -1.61 4.79
CA VAL A 380 8.94 -3.06 5.03
C VAL A 380 8.05 -3.36 6.23
N GLU A 381 7.23 -4.39 6.08
CA GLU A 381 6.48 -5.00 7.16
C GLU A 381 7.14 -6.34 7.51
N LEU A 382 7.45 -6.55 8.78
CA LEU A 382 8.04 -7.77 9.30
C LEU A 382 7.01 -8.50 10.16
N LEU A 383 6.93 -9.81 9.99
CA LEU A 383 6.17 -10.70 10.85
C LEU A 383 7.12 -11.71 11.46
N LEU A 384 7.14 -11.80 12.79
CA LEU A 384 7.66 -12.95 13.51
C LEU A 384 6.48 -13.72 14.10
N ALA A 385 6.22 -14.92 13.58
CA ALA A 385 5.22 -15.83 14.10
C ALA A 385 5.91 -17.05 14.71
N THR A 386 5.43 -17.49 15.87
CA THR A 386 5.90 -18.72 16.51
C THR A 386 4.72 -19.67 16.68
N GLU A 387 4.81 -20.83 16.06
CA GLU A 387 3.85 -21.91 16.22
C GLU A 387 4.18 -22.73 17.47
N LYS A 388 3.16 -23.02 18.29
CA LYS A 388 3.34 -23.87 19.45
C LYS A 388 3.43 -25.35 19.06
N PRO A 389 4.24 -26.16 19.77
CA PRO A 389 4.25 -27.60 19.62
C PRO A 389 2.84 -28.18 19.77
N LEU A 390 2.55 -29.21 18.97
CA LEU A 390 1.32 -29.97 19.13
C LEU A 390 1.29 -30.64 20.51
N ALA A 391 0.09 -30.81 21.05
CA ALA A 391 -0.09 -31.53 22.30
C ALA A 391 0.50 -32.95 22.18
N LYS A 392 1.13 -33.44 23.25
CA LYS A 392 1.74 -34.77 23.29
C LYS A 392 0.73 -35.85 22.86
N GLY A 393 1.13 -36.71 21.92
CA GLY A 393 0.26 -37.74 21.36
C GLY A 393 -0.59 -37.30 20.17
N THR A 394 -0.53 -36.03 19.76
CA THR A 394 -1.10 -35.58 18.48
C THR A 394 -0.26 -36.13 17.35
N VAL A 395 -0.89 -36.86 16.43
CA VAL A 395 -0.26 -37.22 15.16
C VAL A 395 -0.50 -36.05 14.21
N PRO A 396 0.55 -35.31 13.78
CA PRO A 396 0.38 -34.28 12.77
C PRO A 396 -0.26 -34.92 11.53
N ALA A 397 -1.21 -34.23 10.90
CA ALA A 397 -1.60 -34.60 9.54
C ALA A 397 -0.33 -34.61 8.68
N HIS A 398 -0.12 -35.68 7.92
CA HIS A 398 1.07 -35.79 7.09
C HIS A 398 1.10 -34.58 6.15
N SER A 399 2.15 -33.75 6.24
CA SER A 399 2.37 -32.71 5.24
C SER A 399 2.82 -33.42 3.98
N GLU A 400 1.88 -33.72 3.10
CA GLU A 400 2.19 -34.17 1.75
C GLU A 400 2.43 -32.93 0.90
N PRO A 401 3.68 -32.65 0.48
CA PRO A 401 3.97 -31.52 -0.41
C PRO A 401 3.40 -31.71 -1.82
N ASP A 402 2.79 -32.87 -2.09
CA ASP A 402 2.19 -33.23 -3.37
C ASP A 402 0.70 -32.84 -3.41
N TYR A 403 0.00 -33.19 -4.49
CA TYR A 403 -1.32 -32.68 -4.82
C TYR A 403 -2.46 -33.02 -3.81
N GLY A 404 -2.15 -33.77 -2.75
CA GLY A 404 -3.11 -34.35 -1.82
C GLY A 404 -4.04 -35.34 -2.52
N ALA A 405 -5.12 -35.76 -1.84
CA ALA A 405 -6.10 -36.72 -2.40
C ALA A 405 -6.76 -36.27 -3.72
N GLY A 406 -6.73 -34.96 -4.03
CA GLY A 406 -7.32 -34.39 -5.25
C GLY A 406 -6.45 -34.52 -6.50
N GLY A 407 -5.13 -34.73 -6.38
CA GLY A 407 -4.23 -34.81 -7.53
C GLY A 407 -4.09 -33.50 -8.32
N LYS A 408 -3.20 -33.48 -9.32
CA LYS A 408 -2.98 -32.31 -10.20
C LYS A 408 -4.22 -31.89 -10.99
N ALA A 409 -5.13 -32.84 -11.21
CA ALA A 409 -6.38 -32.66 -11.95
C ALA A 409 -7.59 -32.52 -11.01
N ALA A 410 -7.39 -32.04 -9.77
CA ALA A 410 -8.47 -31.82 -8.83
C ALA A 410 -9.57 -30.96 -9.48
N PRO A 411 -10.83 -31.40 -9.47
CA PRO A 411 -11.93 -30.62 -10.04
C PRO A 411 -12.07 -29.29 -9.31
N LEU A 412 -11.83 -28.19 -10.02
CA LEU A 412 -12.05 -26.86 -9.49
C LEU A 412 -13.53 -26.47 -9.59
N PRO A 413 -14.05 -25.65 -8.66
CA PRO A 413 -15.40 -25.11 -8.77
C PRO A 413 -15.61 -24.42 -10.11
N THR A 414 -16.70 -24.77 -10.79
CA THR A 414 -17.15 -24.10 -12.01
C THR A 414 -18.50 -23.44 -11.76
N GLY A 415 -18.77 -22.33 -12.43
CA GLY A 415 -20.02 -21.58 -12.24
C GLY A 415 -19.86 -20.09 -12.54
N PRO A 416 -20.95 -19.31 -12.44
CA PRO A 416 -20.88 -17.87 -12.61
C PRO A 416 -19.99 -17.25 -11.52
N PRO A 417 -19.07 -16.33 -11.89
CA PRO A 417 -18.20 -15.68 -10.93
C PRO A 417 -19.01 -14.78 -9.99
N ARG A 418 -18.55 -14.69 -8.73
CA ARG A 418 -19.01 -13.68 -7.78
C ARG A 418 -18.00 -12.54 -7.75
N ASP A 419 -18.49 -11.32 -7.94
CA ASP A 419 -17.65 -10.13 -7.85
C ASP A 419 -17.15 -9.94 -6.41
N VAL A 420 -15.87 -9.66 -6.31
CA VAL A 420 -15.16 -9.40 -5.07
C VAL A 420 -14.12 -8.31 -5.31
N GLU A 421 -13.83 -7.56 -4.26
CA GLU A 421 -12.71 -6.63 -4.23
C GLU A 421 -11.71 -7.13 -3.19
N GLY A 422 -10.50 -7.43 -3.65
CA GLY A 422 -9.38 -7.84 -2.81
C GLY A 422 -8.92 -6.72 -1.88
N GLY A 423 -8.29 -7.10 -0.76
CA GLY A 423 -7.63 -6.15 0.13
C GLY A 423 -6.37 -5.54 -0.50
N THR A 424 -5.72 -4.64 0.21
CA THR A 424 -4.51 -3.95 -0.24
C THR A 424 -3.22 -4.49 0.38
N GLY A 425 -3.32 -5.26 1.47
CA GLY A 425 -2.19 -5.97 2.08
C GLY A 425 -2.61 -7.21 2.86
N PHE A 426 -1.69 -7.82 3.61
CA PHE A 426 -2.01 -8.97 4.47
C PHE A 426 -3.04 -8.62 5.56
N ASN A 427 -3.00 -7.38 6.06
CA ASN A 427 -3.80 -6.95 7.22
C ASN A 427 -5.28 -6.68 6.89
N ASP A 428 -5.62 -6.47 5.62
CA ASP A 428 -7.01 -6.31 5.16
C ASP A 428 -7.39 -7.28 4.03
N ALA A 429 -6.58 -8.32 3.82
CA ALA A 429 -6.81 -9.33 2.79
C ALA A 429 -8.24 -9.85 2.82
N ARG A 430 -8.89 -9.85 1.65
CA ARG A 430 -10.30 -10.21 1.53
C ARG A 430 -10.50 -11.70 1.73
N GLY A 431 -11.33 -12.07 2.70
CA GLY A 431 -11.70 -13.46 2.92
C GLY A 431 -12.51 -14.02 1.75
N ILE A 432 -12.02 -15.08 1.12
CA ILE A 432 -12.76 -15.84 0.10
C ILE A 432 -12.84 -17.33 0.49
N GLY A 433 -13.87 -17.99 0.01
CA GLY A 433 -14.10 -19.42 0.22
C GLY A 433 -14.15 -20.19 -1.11
N PRO A 434 -14.51 -21.49 -1.09
CA PRO A 434 -14.68 -22.28 -2.31
C PRO A 434 -15.68 -21.63 -3.27
N GLY A 435 -15.30 -21.48 -4.54
CA GLY A 435 -16.15 -20.89 -5.59
C GLY A 435 -15.36 -20.25 -6.72
N VAL A 436 -16.07 -19.65 -7.67
CA VAL A 436 -15.51 -18.82 -8.74
C VAL A 436 -15.66 -17.36 -8.33
N TRP A 437 -14.55 -16.62 -8.35
CA TRP A 437 -14.49 -15.21 -7.94
C TRP A 437 -13.95 -14.37 -9.09
N ARG A 438 -14.42 -13.13 -9.19
CA ARG A 438 -13.94 -12.16 -10.19
C ARG A 438 -13.62 -10.84 -9.51
N ASP A 439 -12.51 -10.25 -9.89
CA ASP A 439 -12.06 -8.93 -9.47
C ASP A 439 -11.53 -8.17 -10.71
N GLU A 440 -11.39 -6.86 -10.59
CA GLU A 440 -10.82 -5.97 -11.60
C GLU A 440 -9.44 -5.48 -11.14
N LEU A 441 -8.43 -5.66 -11.98
CA LEU A 441 -7.06 -5.24 -11.72
C LEU A 441 -6.64 -4.18 -12.73
N ILE A 442 -6.07 -3.08 -12.23
CA ILE A 442 -5.35 -2.11 -13.07
C ILE A 442 -3.86 -2.44 -13.12
N PRO A 443 -3.11 -2.02 -14.16
CA PRO A 443 -1.68 -2.31 -14.24
C PRO A 443 -0.91 -1.75 -13.02
N ALA A 444 0.00 -2.56 -12.47
CA ALA A 444 0.78 -2.30 -11.24
C ALA A 444 -0.01 -2.26 -9.92
N GLN A 445 -1.28 -2.69 -9.92
CA GLN A 445 -2.03 -2.92 -8.69
C GLN A 445 -1.79 -4.35 -8.17
N THR A 446 -1.84 -4.50 -6.86
CA THR A 446 -1.79 -5.81 -6.19
C THR A 446 -3.01 -5.95 -5.31
N ARG A 447 -3.71 -7.08 -5.43
CA ARG A 447 -4.89 -7.43 -4.62
C ARG A 447 -4.59 -8.63 -3.73
N TRP A 448 -5.15 -8.60 -2.54
CA TRP A 448 -4.88 -9.59 -1.51
C TRP A 448 -6.15 -10.32 -1.09
N TYR A 449 -6.07 -11.64 -1.09
CA TYR A 449 -7.14 -12.52 -0.64
C TYR A 449 -6.59 -13.47 0.41
N ARG A 450 -7.42 -13.81 1.39
CA ARG A 450 -7.11 -14.83 2.40
C ARG A 450 -8.09 -15.98 2.29
N VAL A 451 -7.55 -17.19 2.33
CA VAL A 451 -8.32 -18.44 2.35
C VAL A 451 -7.98 -19.17 3.63
N ARG A 452 -9.01 -19.59 4.36
CA ARG A 452 -8.80 -20.40 5.57
C ARG A 452 -8.46 -21.83 5.16
N VAL A 453 -7.25 -22.27 5.52
CA VAL A 453 -6.78 -23.65 5.32
C VAL A 453 -6.57 -24.28 6.70
N GLY A 454 -7.29 -25.36 6.99
CA GLY A 454 -7.13 -26.12 8.23
C GLY A 454 -6.00 -27.15 8.15
N TRP A 455 -5.69 -27.80 9.28
CA TRP A 455 -4.72 -28.89 9.34
C TRP A 455 -5.05 -30.00 8.32
N GLY A 456 -4.05 -30.41 7.54
CA GLY A 456 -4.21 -31.43 6.50
C GLY A 456 -5.01 -30.99 5.27
N GLN A 457 -5.46 -29.73 5.21
CA GLN A 457 -6.08 -29.17 4.01
C GLN A 457 -5.01 -28.51 3.13
N GLN A 458 -5.31 -28.41 1.83
CA GLN A 458 -4.45 -27.75 0.85
C GLN A 458 -5.30 -26.77 0.03
N LEU A 459 -4.73 -25.61 -0.29
CA LEU A 459 -5.34 -24.64 -1.20
C LEU A 459 -5.10 -25.07 -2.66
N ARG A 460 -6.16 -25.05 -3.47
CA ARG A 460 -6.14 -25.25 -4.92
C ARG A 460 -6.88 -24.11 -5.59
N TYR A 461 -6.31 -23.54 -6.64
CA TYR A 461 -6.91 -22.48 -7.43
C TYR A 461 -6.33 -22.49 -8.84
N ASP A 462 -7.13 -22.02 -9.79
CA ASP A 462 -6.68 -21.56 -11.11
C ASP A 462 -7.03 -20.07 -11.21
N VAL A 463 -6.24 -19.33 -11.97
CA VAL A 463 -6.46 -17.90 -12.22
C VAL A 463 -6.45 -17.66 -13.72
N GLU A 464 -7.49 -16.98 -14.20
CA GLU A 464 -7.61 -16.54 -15.57
C GLU A 464 -7.56 -15.01 -15.62
N PHE A 465 -6.75 -14.46 -16.51
CA PHE A 465 -6.68 -13.03 -16.76
C PHE A 465 -7.45 -12.71 -18.04
N GLY A 466 -8.62 -12.10 -17.88
CA GLY A 466 -9.44 -11.65 -19.00
C GLY A 466 -8.96 -10.32 -19.57
N ASN A 467 -9.22 -10.07 -20.85
CA ASN A 467 -9.05 -8.77 -21.51
C ASN A 467 -7.64 -8.16 -21.46
N GLU A 468 -6.56 -8.95 -21.35
CA GLU A 468 -5.21 -8.40 -21.51
C GLU A 468 -5.02 -7.91 -22.96
N PRO A 469 -4.78 -6.60 -23.21
CA PRO A 469 -4.55 -6.14 -24.57
C PRO A 469 -3.28 -6.81 -25.12
N THR A 470 -3.34 -7.41 -26.31
CA THR A 470 -2.16 -7.93 -27.01
C THR A 470 -1.15 -6.80 -27.23
N VAL A 471 0.10 -7.03 -26.86
CA VAL A 471 1.21 -6.08 -27.14
C VAL A 471 2.00 -6.64 -28.31
N ASP A 472 2.04 -5.90 -29.42
CA ASP A 472 2.90 -6.22 -30.55
C ASP A 472 4.33 -5.75 -30.25
N GLY A 473 5.23 -6.67 -29.88
CA GLY A 473 6.64 -6.39 -29.62
C GLY A 473 7.30 -7.31 -28.59
N PRO A 474 8.60 -7.14 -28.28
CA PRO A 474 9.31 -7.92 -27.26
C PRO A 474 8.89 -7.60 -25.82
N ALA A 475 8.01 -6.61 -25.61
CA ALA A 475 7.45 -6.25 -24.32
C ALA A 475 6.18 -7.08 -24.06
N GLY A 476 6.21 -7.96 -23.05
CA GLY A 476 5.06 -8.76 -22.63
C GLY A 476 4.36 -8.18 -21.40
N LYS A 477 3.06 -8.46 -21.26
CA LYS A 477 2.33 -8.26 -20.00
C LYS A 477 2.61 -9.44 -19.07
N LEU A 478 2.69 -9.16 -17.78
CA LEU A 478 2.81 -10.18 -16.76
C LEU A 478 1.77 -9.91 -15.69
N THR A 479 0.80 -10.81 -15.60
CA THR A 479 -0.02 -10.93 -14.40
C THR A 479 0.36 -12.22 -13.69
N ARG A 480 0.53 -12.15 -12.36
CA ARG A 480 1.04 -13.26 -11.55
C ARG A 480 0.18 -13.41 -10.31
N VAL A 481 -0.02 -14.65 -9.91
CA VAL A 481 -0.49 -14.99 -8.57
C VAL A 481 0.62 -15.70 -7.81
N SER A 482 0.77 -15.37 -6.55
CA SER A 482 1.65 -16.05 -5.60
C SER A 482 0.85 -16.41 -4.35
N THR A 483 1.25 -17.51 -3.72
CA THR A 483 0.73 -17.92 -2.43
C THR A 483 1.82 -17.73 -1.41
N GLU A 484 1.52 -16.93 -0.39
CA GLU A 484 2.32 -16.78 0.82
C GLU A 484 1.49 -17.45 1.94
N VAL A 485 2.14 -18.24 2.78
CA VAL A 485 1.50 -19.06 3.83
C VAL A 485 1.73 -18.40 5.18
#